data_AF-G3JS19-F1
#
_entry.id   AF-G3JS19-F1
#
_cell.length_a   1.000
_cell.length_b   1.000
_cell.length_c   1.000
_cell.angle_alpha   90.00
_cell.angle_beta   90.00
_cell.angle_gamma   90.00
#
_symmetry.space_group_name_H-M   'P 1'
#
loop_
_entity.id
_entity.type
_entity.pdbx_description
1 polymer ?
#
loop_
_entity_poly.entity_id
_entity_poly.type
_entity_poly.pdbx_seq_one_letter_code
_entity_poly.pdbx_strand_id
1 'polypeptide(L)'
;MSDVKVEHVPASHLPAGTHKPNSFLPVRACIFDMDGLLIDSEDKVAETLNEILTRYDRPPLTSRMRCQLMGVPGSSNSDLFHDWAQLPIPREQYAQESHHLMYTKFAQCRPLPGAFALVSKLSGARGQPPHSRVELAVASTSSVASYRRKMTQPETSALMGLFPQERIILGNNPSMPQHKKKPAPDVYVIALEVLNETRPPGTRAIEPNECLAFEDSIAGVEAARRAGMRVVWVPHPISLNESDRTQQSKILAARSGMFDLGDEHQLGQIDDGWGECIQSLSEFDYEKYGIFCSDQ
;
A
#
# COMPACT_ATOMS: atom_id res chain seq x y z
N MET A 1 11.77 60.50 21.76
CA MET A 1 10.81 59.60 21.10
C MET A 1 11.30 59.44 19.67
N SER A 2 12.01 58.35 19.43
CA SER A 2 12.77 58.08 18.21
C SER A 2 12.08 56.96 17.42
N ASP A 3 11.59 57.30 16.24
CA ASP A 3 11.02 56.39 15.26
C ASP A 3 12.07 55.41 14.74
N VAL A 4 11.85 54.11 14.97
CA VAL A 4 12.64 53.04 14.35
C VAL A 4 11.90 52.59 13.08
N LYS A 5 12.40 53.02 11.93
CA LYS A 5 12.03 52.48 10.62
C LYS A 5 12.53 51.04 10.50
N VAL A 6 11.61 50.12 10.22
CA VAL A 6 11.91 48.73 9.88
C VAL A 6 12.45 48.72 8.44
N GLU A 7 13.71 48.31 8.26
CA GLU A 7 14.31 48.08 6.94
C GLU A 7 13.76 46.79 6.31
N HIS A 8 13.32 46.91 5.06
CA HIS A 8 12.83 45.82 4.23
C HIS A 8 14.04 45.17 3.52
N VAL A 9 14.32 43.90 3.82
CA VAL A 9 15.32 43.10 3.07
C VAL A 9 14.64 42.51 1.83
N PRO A 10 15.15 42.71 0.61
CA PRO A 10 14.52 42.17 -0.59
C PRO A 10 14.73 40.66 -0.70
N ALA A 11 13.67 39.95 -1.12
CA ALA A 11 13.71 38.52 -1.41
C ALA A 11 14.64 38.23 -2.59
N SER A 12 15.72 37.48 -2.32
CA SER A 12 16.62 36.96 -3.34
C SER A 12 15.88 36.00 -4.26
N HIS A 13 15.87 36.32 -5.56
CA HIS A 13 15.38 35.44 -6.61
C HIS A 13 16.36 34.26 -6.75
N LEU A 14 15.93 33.05 -6.39
CA LEU A 14 16.64 31.82 -6.73
C LEU A 14 16.22 31.38 -8.14
N PRO A 15 17.17 31.02 -9.02
CA PRO A 15 16.88 30.64 -10.39
C PRO A 15 16.25 29.23 -10.47
N ALA A 16 15.43 29.04 -11.50
CA ALA A 16 14.70 27.82 -11.78
C ALA A 16 15.62 26.60 -12.01
N GLY A 17 15.29 25.51 -11.30
CA GLY A 17 15.33 24.13 -11.79
C GLY A 17 16.65 23.59 -12.34
N THR A 18 17.61 23.29 -11.45
CA THR A 18 18.60 22.24 -11.71
C THR A 18 18.14 20.97 -10.98
N HIS A 19 17.85 19.90 -11.74
CA HIS A 19 17.58 18.57 -11.18
C HIS A 19 18.79 18.13 -10.34
N LYS A 20 18.65 18.13 -9.01
CA LYS A 20 19.62 17.49 -8.12
C LYS A 20 19.53 15.97 -8.31
N PRO A 21 20.65 15.24 -8.36
CA PRO A 21 20.63 13.78 -8.24
C PRO A 21 19.96 13.40 -6.92
N ASN A 22 19.02 12.46 -6.98
CA ASN A 22 18.11 12.04 -5.91
C ASN A 22 18.83 11.93 -4.54
N SER A 23 18.46 12.77 -3.57
CA SER A 23 19.08 12.83 -2.24
C SER A 23 18.45 11.87 -1.22
N PHE A 24 17.91 10.74 -1.68
CA PHE A 24 17.28 9.75 -0.80
C PHE A 24 18.31 8.82 -0.18
N LEU A 25 18.06 8.40 1.07
CA LEU A 25 18.81 7.31 1.66
C LEU A 25 18.58 6.02 0.86
N PRO A 26 19.61 5.15 0.77
CA PRO A 26 19.45 3.83 0.16
C PRO A 26 18.35 3.03 0.85
N VAL A 27 17.56 2.27 0.06
CA VAL A 27 16.52 1.39 0.61
C VAL A 27 17.15 0.21 1.34
N ARG A 28 16.69 -0.04 2.57
CA ARG A 28 17.10 -1.18 3.41
C ARG A 28 15.98 -2.17 3.69
N ALA A 29 14.73 -1.75 3.53
CA ALA A 29 13.57 -2.63 3.64
C ALA A 29 12.55 -2.37 2.54
N CYS A 30 11.96 -3.44 2.02
CA CYS A 30 10.78 -3.39 1.16
C CYS A 30 9.59 -4.00 1.91
N ILE A 31 8.49 -3.23 2.01
CA ILE A 31 7.28 -3.63 2.73
C ILE A 31 6.12 -3.67 1.74
N PHE A 32 5.53 -4.83 1.56
CA PHE A 32 4.52 -5.04 0.52
C PHE A 32 3.12 -5.05 1.11
N ASP A 33 2.18 -4.35 0.49
CA ASP A 33 0.80 -4.80 0.58
C ASP A 33 0.64 -6.19 -0.05
N MET A 34 -0.48 -6.87 0.20
CA MET A 34 -0.75 -8.19 -0.35
C MET A 34 -1.89 -8.17 -1.36
N ASP A 35 -3.00 -7.52 -1.02
CA ASP A 35 -4.29 -7.70 -1.67
C ASP A 35 -4.43 -6.72 -2.84
N GLY A 36 -4.46 -7.22 -4.08
CA GLY A 36 -4.45 -6.36 -5.27
C GLY A 36 -3.05 -5.95 -5.74
N LEU A 37 -2.01 -6.25 -4.94
CA LEU A 37 -0.60 -6.05 -5.30
C LEU A 37 0.17 -7.35 -5.58
N LEU A 38 0.22 -8.25 -4.60
CA LEU A 38 0.92 -9.53 -4.73
C LEU A 38 0.01 -10.62 -5.29
N ILE A 39 -1.29 -10.56 -4.97
CA ILE A 39 -2.30 -11.52 -5.40
C ILE A 39 -3.57 -10.82 -5.92
N ASP A 40 -4.33 -11.49 -6.78
CA ASP A 40 -5.53 -10.97 -7.46
C ASP A 40 -6.81 -10.93 -6.59
N SER A 41 -6.68 -10.81 -5.27
CA SER A 41 -7.81 -10.89 -4.34
C SER A 41 -8.83 -9.75 -4.49
N GLU A 42 -8.39 -8.55 -4.88
CA GLU A 42 -9.29 -7.41 -5.14
C GLU A 42 -10.19 -7.65 -6.38
N ASP A 43 -9.73 -8.42 -7.36
CA ASP A 43 -10.60 -8.88 -8.45
C ASP A 43 -11.67 -9.85 -7.92
N LYS A 44 -11.30 -10.77 -7.02
CA LYS A 44 -12.28 -11.68 -6.38
C LYS A 44 -13.31 -10.94 -5.54
N VAL A 45 -12.91 -9.85 -4.89
CA VAL A 45 -13.83 -8.95 -4.18
C VAL A 45 -14.80 -8.31 -5.20
N ALA A 46 -14.29 -7.66 -6.25
CA ALA A 46 -15.11 -7.00 -7.25
C ALA A 46 -16.08 -7.96 -7.97
N GLU A 47 -15.61 -9.16 -8.35
CA GLU A 47 -16.44 -10.23 -8.90
C GLU A 47 -17.58 -10.61 -7.96
N THR A 48 -17.30 -10.78 -6.67
CA THR A 48 -18.32 -11.12 -5.66
C THR A 48 -19.37 -10.01 -5.52
N LEU A 49 -18.92 -8.77 -5.44
CA LEU A 49 -19.81 -7.62 -5.29
C LEU A 49 -20.71 -7.46 -6.52
N ASN A 50 -20.16 -7.58 -7.72
CA ASN A 50 -20.93 -7.54 -8.96
C ASN A 50 -21.90 -8.71 -9.09
N GLU A 51 -21.54 -9.90 -8.61
CA GLU A 51 -22.43 -11.06 -8.58
C GLU A 51 -23.65 -10.80 -7.68
N ILE A 52 -23.45 -10.24 -6.48
CA ILE A 52 -24.54 -9.87 -5.57
C ILE A 52 -25.38 -8.73 -6.17
N LEU A 53 -24.75 -7.68 -6.67
CA LEU A 53 -25.46 -6.55 -7.30
C LEU A 53 -26.37 -7.03 -8.43
N THR A 54 -25.87 -7.92 -9.28
CA THR A 54 -26.65 -8.50 -10.38
C THR A 54 -27.86 -9.30 -9.90
N ARG A 55 -27.73 -10.09 -8.82
CA ARG A 55 -28.86 -10.86 -8.25
C ARG A 55 -30.01 -9.98 -7.76
N TYR A 56 -29.71 -8.74 -7.39
CA TYR A 56 -30.67 -7.78 -6.84
C TYR A 56 -30.95 -6.62 -7.81
N ASP A 57 -30.74 -6.83 -9.12
CA ASP A 57 -31.03 -5.87 -10.19
C ASP A 57 -30.35 -4.50 -10.00
N ARG A 58 -29.14 -4.49 -9.45
CA ARG A 58 -28.29 -3.30 -9.28
C ARG A 58 -27.19 -3.24 -10.34
N PRO A 59 -26.76 -2.03 -10.74
CA PRO A 59 -25.67 -1.87 -11.69
C PRO A 59 -24.35 -2.41 -11.11
N PRO A 60 -23.40 -2.82 -11.97
CA PRO A 60 -22.07 -3.23 -11.50
C PRO A 60 -21.33 -2.05 -10.85
N LEU A 61 -20.31 -2.37 -10.07
CA LEU A 61 -19.41 -1.40 -9.45
C LEU A 61 -18.85 -0.43 -10.50
N THR A 62 -18.99 0.85 -10.22
CA THR A 62 -18.25 1.88 -10.95
C THR A 62 -16.77 1.82 -10.56
N SER A 63 -15.90 2.25 -11.46
CA SER A 63 -14.46 2.38 -11.19
C SER A 63 -14.20 3.22 -9.93
N ARG A 64 -14.91 4.34 -9.78
CA ARG A 64 -14.85 5.20 -8.60
C ARG A 64 -15.20 4.47 -7.31
N MET A 65 -16.34 3.76 -7.29
CA MET A 65 -16.73 2.97 -6.11
C MET A 65 -15.67 1.92 -5.80
N ARG A 66 -15.17 1.20 -6.82
CA ARG A 66 -14.10 0.22 -6.63
C ARG A 66 -12.86 0.85 -5.98
N CYS A 67 -12.42 2.03 -6.44
CA CYS A 67 -11.30 2.77 -5.84
C CYS A 67 -11.53 3.15 -4.37
N GLN A 68 -12.77 3.49 -3.99
CA GLN A 68 -13.11 3.85 -2.60
C GLN A 68 -13.16 2.64 -1.67
N LEU A 69 -13.34 1.43 -2.20
CA LEU A 69 -13.40 0.19 -1.42
C LEU A 69 -12.02 -0.46 -1.24
N MET A 70 -11.17 -0.45 -2.27
CA MET A 70 -9.86 -1.15 -2.27
C MET A 70 -8.95 -0.66 -1.13
N GLY A 71 -8.29 -1.61 -0.46
CA GLY A 71 -7.34 -1.33 0.63
C GLY A 71 -7.98 -0.82 1.94
N VAL A 72 -9.30 -0.61 1.99
CA VAL A 72 -10.03 -0.16 3.18
C VAL A 72 -10.74 -1.34 3.85
N PRO A 73 -10.40 -1.71 5.09
CA PRO A 73 -10.92 -2.96 5.65
C PRO A 73 -12.40 -2.90 6.01
N GLY A 74 -13.15 -3.90 5.55
CA GLY A 74 -14.60 -3.96 5.75
C GLY A 74 -15.39 -2.95 4.91
N SER A 75 -14.72 -2.23 4.00
CA SER A 75 -15.36 -1.24 3.12
C SER A 75 -16.48 -1.83 2.27
N SER A 76 -16.34 -3.08 1.84
CA SER A 76 -17.35 -3.82 1.08
C SER A 76 -18.66 -4.05 1.86
N ASN A 77 -18.69 -3.74 3.16
CA ASN A 77 -19.90 -3.77 3.99
C ASN A 77 -20.11 -2.44 4.75
N SER A 78 -19.50 -1.35 4.28
CA SER A 78 -19.58 -0.02 4.90
C SER A 78 -20.89 0.71 4.56
N ASP A 79 -21.17 1.78 5.31
CA ASP A 79 -22.27 2.72 5.00
C ASP A 79 -22.17 3.23 3.56
N LEU A 80 -20.97 3.63 3.12
CA LEU A 80 -20.71 4.10 1.76
C LEU A 80 -21.18 3.10 0.69
N PHE A 81 -20.86 1.81 0.87
CA PHE A 81 -21.27 0.79 -0.08
C PHE A 81 -22.78 0.56 -0.06
N HIS A 82 -23.39 0.47 1.13
CA HIS A 82 -24.84 0.24 1.28
C HIS A 82 -25.66 1.40 0.74
N ASP A 83 -25.23 2.64 1.01
CA ASP A 83 -25.88 3.85 0.53
C ASP A 83 -25.81 3.96 -1.00
N TRP A 84 -24.71 3.50 -1.61
CA TRP A 84 -24.59 3.46 -3.07
C TRP A 84 -25.36 2.28 -3.70
N ALA A 85 -25.21 1.08 -3.16
CA ALA A 85 -25.74 -0.15 -3.73
C ALA A 85 -27.26 -0.25 -3.60
N GLN A 86 -27.84 0.32 -2.52
CA GLN A 86 -29.27 0.31 -2.24
C GLN A 86 -29.89 -1.10 -2.31
N LEU A 87 -29.17 -2.14 -1.88
CA LEU A 87 -29.67 -3.51 -1.98
C LEU A 87 -30.99 -3.69 -1.21
N PRO A 88 -32.01 -4.36 -1.77
CA PRO A 88 -33.31 -4.56 -1.11
C PRO A 88 -33.28 -5.71 -0.08
N ILE A 89 -32.16 -5.86 0.64
CA ILE A 89 -31.96 -6.88 1.67
C ILE A 89 -31.32 -6.28 2.92
N PRO A 90 -31.55 -6.87 4.11
CA PRO A 90 -30.87 -6.45 5.32
C PRO A 90 -29.34 -6.56 5.21
N ARG A 91 -28.62 -5.64 5.87
CA ARG A 91 -27.14 -5.65 5.89
C ARG A 91 -26.55 -6.95 6.42
N GLU A 92 -27.21 -7.58 7.39
CA GLU A 92 -26.78 -8.87 7.94
C GLU A 92 -26.84 -9.98 6.89
N GLN A 93 -27.93 -10.04 6.12
CA GLN A 93 -28.07 -11.01 5.03
C GLN A 93 -26.98 -10.76 3.98
N TYR A 94 -26.78 -9.51 3.57
CA TYR A 94 -25.70 -9.15 2.64
C TYR A 94 -24.32 -9.58 3.15
N ALA A 95 -24.02 -9.32 4.42
CA ALA A 95 -22.74 -9.68 5.03
C ALA A 95 -22.49 -11.19 5.00
N GLN A 96 -23.53 -12.00 5.25
CA GLN A 96 -23.45 -13.46 5.16
C GLN A 96 -23.22 -13.93 3.72
N GLU A 97 -23.99 -13.41 2.75
CA GLU A 97 -23.88 -13.76 1.33
C GLU A 97 -22.50 -13.38 0.76
N SER A 98 -22.07 -12.14 0.98
CA SER A 98 -20.76 -11.63 0.53
C SER A 98 -19.60 -12.39 1.16
N HIS A 99 -19.64 -12.65 2.47
CA HIS A 99 -18.61 -13.44 3.13
C HIS A 99 -18.49 -14.85 2.54
N HIS A 100 -19.61 -15.54 2.31
CA HIS A 100 -19.60 -16.89 1.76
C HIS A 100 -19.00 -16.94 0.34
N LEU A 101 -19.41 -16.01 -0.53
CA LEU A 101 -18.91 -15.92 -1.90
C LEU A 101 -17.42 -15.52 -1.95
N MET A 102 -17.03 -14.50 -1.18
CA MET A 102 -15.61 -14.09 -1.08
C MET A 102 -14.76 -15.23 -0.55
N TYR A 103 -15.18 -15.92 0.50
CA TYR A 103 -14.44 -17.06 1.05
C TYR A 103 -14.26 -18.17 0.00
N THR A 104 -15.28 -18.41 -0.83
CA THR A 104 -15.19 -19.40 -1.92
C THR A 104 -14.18 -18.96 -2.98
N LYS A 105 -14.29 -17.72 -3.49
CA LYS A 105 -13.41 -17.20 -4.54
C LYS A 105 -11.97 -16.98 -4.07
N PHE A 106 -11.74 -16.61 -2.80
CA PHE A 106 -10.39 -16.44 -2.25
C PHE A 106 -9.55 -17.72 -2.27
N ALA A 107 -10.16 -18.91 -2.26
CA ALA A 107 -9.40 -20.14 -2.46
C ALA A 107 -8.78 -20.25 -3.86
N GLN A 108 -9.20 -19.41 -4.81
CA GLN A 108 -8.76 -19.41 -6.20
C GLN A 108 -7.86 -18.22 -6.53
N CYS A 109 -7.42 -17.45 -5.52
CA CYS A 109 -6.47 -16.36 -5.72
C CYS A 109 -5.18 -16.87 -6.38
N ARG A 110 -4.57 -16.01 -7.18
CA ARG A 110 -3.31 -16.25 -7.89
C ARG A 110 -2.35 -15.08 -7.68
N PRO A 111 -1.03 -15.31 -7.76
CA PRO A 111 -0.07 -14.23 -7.82
C PRO A 111 -0.32 -13.30 -9.01
N LEU A 112 -0.16 -12.00 -8.79
CA LEU A 112 -0.21 -11.01 -9.86
C LEU A 112 1.09 -11.02 -10.70
N PRO A 113 1.03 -10.58 -11.98
CA PRO A 113 2.21 -10.52 -12.84
C PRO A 113 3.35 -9.72 -12.22
N GLY A 114 4.56 -10.29 -12.23
CA GLY A 114 5.77 -9.67 -11.67
C GLY A 114 5.96 -9.87 -10.17
N ALA A 115 4.92 -10.21 -9.40
CA ALA A 115 5.01 -10.35 -7.94
C ALA A 115 6.08 -11.37 -7.50
N PHE A 116 6.02 -12.58 -8.06
CA PHE A 116 7.00 -13.63 -7.73
C PHE A 116 8.42 -13.25 -8.14
N ALA A 117 8.60 -12.72 -9.35
CA ALA A 117 9.91 -12.32 -9.86
C ALA A 117 10.53 -11.19 -9.02
N LEU A 118 9.73 -10.18 -8.65
CA LEU A 118 10.18 -9.06 -7.84
C LEU A 118 10.59 -9.52 -6.44
N VAL A 119 9.70 -10.22 -5.72
CA VAL A 119 9.96 -10.67 -4.34
C VAL A 119 11.13 -11.64 -4.31
N SER A 120 11.22 -12.58 -5.27
CA SER A 120 12.34 -13.51 -5.36
C SER A 120 13.67 -12.79 -5.55
N LYS A 121 13.77 -11.83 -6.47
CA LYS A 121 14.99 -11.02 -6.67
C LYS A 121 15.35 -10.22 -5.42
N LEU A 122 14.37 -9.55 -4.80
CA LEU A 122 14.60 -8.75 -3.60
C LEU A 122 15.02 -9.60 -2.39
N SER A 123 14.58 -10.86 -2.32
CA SER A 123 14.94 -11.76 -1.21
C SER A 123 16.45 -12.03 -1.11
N GLY A 124 17.17 -11.93 -2.25
CA GLY A 124 18.62 -12.04 -2.33
C GLY A 124 19.34 -10.69 -2.47
N ALA A 125 18.61 -9.59 -2.59
CA ALA A 125 19.17 -8.28 -2.90
C ALA A 125 19.89 -7.64 -1.71
N ARG A 126 20.80 -6.71 -2.02
CA ARG A 126 21.57 -5.91 -1.06
C ARG A 126 21.35 -4.43 -1.35
N GLY A 127 21.37 -3.62 -0.29
CA GLY A 127 21.40 -2.15 -0.44
C GLY A 127 22.80 -1.65 -0.83
N GLN A 128 22.95 -0.35 -1.07
CA GLN A 128 24.25 0.28 -1.28
C GLN A 128 25.23 -0.01 -0.14
N PRO A 129 26.53 -0.25 -0.40
CA PRO A 129 27.53 -0.40 0.65
C PRO A 129 27.53 0.79 1.63
N PRO A 130 27.73 0.56 2.95
CA PRO A 130 28.14 -0.69 3.58
C PRO A 130 26.95 -1.61 3.97
N HIS A 131 25.76 -1.39 3.40
CA HIS A 131 24.53 -1.99 3.92
C HIS A 131 24.39 -3.49 3.62
N SER A 132 23.57 -4.11 4.47
CA SER A 132 23.21 -5.53 4.47
C SER A 132 22.14 -5.86 3.43
N ARG A 133 21.72 -7.13 3.42
CA ARG A 133 20.55 -7.64 2.70
C ARG A 133 19.34 -6.68 2.83
N VAL A 134 18.58 -6.52 1.76
CA VAL A 134 17.28 -5.82 1.79
C VAL A 134 16.29 -6.70 2.56
N GLU A 135 15.69 -6.14 3.60
CA GLU A 135 14.74 -6.87 4.43
C GLU A 135 13.34 -6.81 3.83
N LEU A 136 12.58 -7.90 3.93
CA LEU A 136 11.23 -7.99 3.35
C LEU A 136 10.19 -8.25 4.44
N ALA A 137 9.05 -7.57 4.31
CA ALA A 137 7.85 -7.80 5.13
C ALA A 137 6.58 -7.61 4.31
N VAL A 138 5.47 -8.16 4.81
CA VAL A 138 4.12 -7.94 4.28
C VAL A 138 3.30 -7.16 5.30
N ALA A 139 2.57 -6.15 4.82
CA ALA A 139 1.72 -5.27 5.61
C ALA A 139 0.29 -5.29 5.04
N SER A 140 -0.50 -6.29 5.45
CA SER A 140 -1.88 -6.47 5.00
C SER A 140 -2.88 -6.23 6.12
N THR A 141 -4.04 -5.67 5.77
CA THR A 141 -5.17 -5.52 6.68
C THR A 141 -6.13 -6.70 6.67
N SER A 142 -5.81 -7.77 5.94
CA SER A 142 -6.59 -9.02 5.91
C SER A 142 -6.64 -9.70 7.28
N SER A 143 -7.76 -10.35 7.59
CA SER A 143 -7.83 -11.23 8.76
C SER A 143 -7.02 -12.51 8.53
N VAL A 144 -6.56 -13.16 9.61
CA VAL A 144 -5.89 -14.48 9.52
C VAL A 144 -6.73 -15.51 8.75
N ALA A 145 -8.04 -15.53 8.96
CA ALA A 145 -8.93 -16.46 8.26
C ALA A 145 -8.97 -16.18 6.74
N SER A 146 -9.08 -14.91 6.36
CA SER A 146 -9.05 -14.49 4.95
C SER A 146 -7.70 -14.77 4.31
N TYR A 147 -6.59 -14.44 5.00
CA TYR A 147 -5.22 -14.74 4.57
C TYR A 147 -5.03 -16.23 4.29
N ARG A 148 -5.37 -17.10 5.25
CA ARG A 148 -5.25 -18.56 5.07
C ARG A 148 -6.05 -19.05 3.87
N ARG A 149 -7.22 -18.47 3.63
CA ARG A 149 -8.04 -18.84 2.47
C ARG A 149 -7.39 -18.38 1.16
N LYS A 150 -6.83 -17.18 1.11
CA LYS A 150 -6.12 -16.63 -0.05
C LYS A 150 -4.86 -17.42 -0.41
N MET A 151 -4.23 -18.09 0.56
CA MET A 151 -3.04 -18.93 0.36
C MET A 151 -3.35 -20.40 0.05
N THR A 152 -4.56 -20.72 -0.41
CA THR A 152 -4.95 -22.10 -0.73
C THR A 152 -4.22 -22.63 -1.97
N GLN A 153 -3.94 -21.79 -2.97
CA GLN A 153 -3.26 -22.22 -4.19
C GLN A 153 -1.74 -22.37 -3.95
N PRO A 154 -1.09 -23.42 -4.52
CA PRO A 154 0.34 -23.65 -4.34
C PRO A 154 1.21 -22.43 -4.69
N GLU A 155 0.86 -21.69 -5.74
CA GLU A 155 1.61 -20.53 -6.22
C GLU A 155 1.51 -19.35 -5.25
N THR A 156 0.32 -19.11 -4.68
CA THR A 156 0.15 -18.08 -3.64
C THR A 156 0.90 -18.44 -2.35
N SER A 157 0.86 -19.71 -1.95
CA SER A 157 1.59 -20.22 -0.80
C SER A 157 3.11 -20.10 -0.99
N ALA A 158 3.61 -20.48 -2.18
CA ALA A 158 5.02 -20.38 -2.52
C ALA A 158 5.51 -18.92 -2.53
N LEU A 159 4.72 -17.99 -3.07
CA LEU A 159 5.03 -16.56 -3.04
C LEU A 159 5.16 -16.06 -1.60
N MET A 160 4.18 -16.35 -0.75
CA MET A 160 4.22 -15.92 0.65
C MET A 160 5.33 -16.60 1.46
N GLY A 161 5.74 -17.81 1.07
CA GLY A 161 6.87 -18.52 1.66
C GLY A 161 8.24 -17.84 1.45
N LEU A 162 8.32 -16.82 0.60
CA LEU A 162 9.54 -16.00 0.45
C LEU A 162 9.72 -14.99 1.60
N PHE A 163 8.70 -14.77 2.42
CA PHE A 163 8.74 -13.90 3.58
C PHE A 163 8.88 -14.73 4.87
N PRO A 164 9.72 -14.31 5.83
CA PRO A 164 9.69 -14.88 7.18
C PRO A 164 8.30 -14.74 7.79
N GLN A 165 7.80 -15.80 8.45
CA GLN A 165 6.42 -15.87 8.92
C GLN A 165 6.09 -14.76 9.93
N GLU A 166 7.04 -14.45 10.80
CA GLU A 166 6.97 -13.35 11.77
C GLU A 166 6.81 -11.97 11.11
N ARG A 167 7.25 -11.79 9.86
CA ARG A 167 7.22 -10.52 9.12
C ARG A 167 6.01 -10.39 8.19
N ILE A 168 5.01 -11.26 8.35
CA ILE A 168 3.72 -11.15 7.66
C ILE A 168 2.71 -10.55 8.64
N ILE A 169 2.50 -9.25 8.53
CA ILE A 169 1.59 -8.49 9.39
C ILE A 169 0.18 -8.54 8.79
N LEU A 170 -0.78 -8.96 9.63
CA LEU A 170 -2.19 -9.12 9.28
C LEU A 170 -3.07 -8.24 10.17
N GLY A 171 -4.24 -7.83 9.67
CA GLY A 171 -5.10 -6.81 10.29
C GLY A 171 -5.83 -7.21 11.58
N ASN A 172 -5.62 -8.42 12.08
CA ASN A 172 -6.17 -8.91 13.35
C ASN A 172 -5.12 -9.64 14.18
N ASN A 173 -3.84 -9.24 14.11
CA ASN A 173 -2.80 -9.77 14.98
C ASN A 173 -3.24 -9.66 16.45
N PRO A 174 -3.50 -10.78 17.16
CA PRO A 174 -4.04 -10.76 18.52
C PRO A 174 -3.14 -10.05 19.53
N SER A 175 -1.84 -9.98 19.24
CA SER A 175 -0.86 -9.24 20.04
C SER A 175 -1.09 -7.72 20.01
N MET A 176 -1.97 -7.24 19.13
CA MET A 176 -2.03 -5.85 18.69
C MET A 176 -3.48 -5.39 18.38
N PRO A 177 -4.38 -5.32 19.39
CA PRO A 177 -5.82 -5.10 19.20
C PRO A 177 -6.27 -3.64 18.98
N GLN A 178 -5.37 -2.65 19.07
CA GLN A 178 -5.70 -1.21 19.02
C GLN A 178 -5.33 -0.50 17.72
N HIS A 179 -4.77 -1.19 16.71
CA HIS A 179 -4.28 -0.51 15.51
C HIS A 179 -5.39 -0.03 14.60
N LYS A 180 -5.23 1.21 14.17
CA LYS A 180 -6.06 1.77 13.11
C LYS A 180 -5.68 1.13 11.79
N LYS A 181 -6.68 0.90 10.96
CA LYS A 181 -6.49 0.29 9.65
C LYS A 181 -6.20 1.37 8.61
N LYS A 182 -5.68 0.97 7.44
CA LYS A 182 -5.48 1.86 6.28
C LYS A 182 -6.73 2.73 6.07
N PRO A 183 -6.60 4.06 5.92
CA PRO A 183 -5.38 4.81 5.59
C PRO A 183 -4.47 5.21 6.76
N ALA A 184 -4.73 4.75 7.99
CA ALA A 184 -3.81 4.98 9.09
C ALA A 184 -2.48 4.23 8.87
N PRO A 185 -1.34 4.77 9.34
CA PRO A 185 -0.01 4.24 9.05
C PRO A 185 0.35 2.97 9.83
N ASP A 186 -0.47 2.59 10.82
CA ASP A 186 -0.13 1.61 11.85
C ASP A 186 0.43 0.30 11.29
N VAL A 187 -0.18 -0.28 10.24
CA VAL A 187 0.27 -1.57 9.68
C VAL A 187 1.70 -1.51 9.13
N TYR A 188 2.10 -0.36 8.56
CA TYR A 188 3.46 -0.14 8.06
C TYR A 188 4.43 0.14 9.21
N VAL A 189 4.01 0.92 10.21
CA VAL A 189 4.82 1.17 11.41
C VAL A 189 5.13 -0.16 12.13
N ILE A 190 4.11 -1.01 12.34
CA ILE A 190 4.28 -2.34 12.94
C ILE A 190 5.19 -3.22 12.10
N ALA A 191 5.02 -3.23 10.76
CA ALA A 191 5.89 -4.01 9.89
C ALA A 191 7.35 -3.60 10.05
N LEU A 192 7.64 -2.30 10.20
CA LEU A 192 8.99 -1.81 10.47
C LEU A 192 9.49 -2.19 11.87
N GLU A 193 8.65 -2.09 12.90
CA GLU A 193 8.98 -2.51 14.27
C GLU A 193 9.37 -3.99 14.29
N VAL A 194 8.52 -4.86 13.76
CA VAL A 194 8.77 -6.31 13.67
C VAL A 194 10.01 -6.62 12.83
N LEU A 195 10.23 -5.89 11.73
CA LEU A 195 11.47 -6.00 10.96
C LEU A 195 12.69 -5.70 11.82
N ASN A 196 12.67 -4.63 12.61
CA ASN A 196 13.79 -4.27 13.47
C ASN A 196 14.00 -5.25 14.64
N GLU A 197 12.93 -5.78 15.23
CA GLU A 197 12.98 -6.75 16.32
C GLU A 197 13.53 -8.12 15.88
N THR A 198 13.23 -8.52 14.64
CA THR A 198 13.58 -9.85 14.12
C THR A 198 14.90 -9.86 13.34
N ARG A 199 15.64 -8.75 13.36
CA ARG A 199 16.98 -8.64 12.79
C ARG A 199 18.05 -8.95 13.83
N PRO A 200 19.28 -9.32 13.43
CA PRO A 200 20.34 -9.65 14.37
C PRO A 200 20.57 -8.52 15.40
N PRO A 201 20.72 -8.87 16.70
CA PRO A 201 21.03 -7.90 17.74
C PRO A 201 22.29 -7.09 17.42
N GLY A 202 22.29 -5.81 17.80
CA GLY A 202 23.41 -4.89 17.55
C GLY A 202 23.48 -4.33 16.13
N THR A 203 22.52 -4.67 15.25
CA THR A 203 22.38 -3.98 13.96
C THR A 203 21.66 -2.64 14.14
N ARG A 204 22.04 -1.63 13.36
CA ARG A 204 21.33 -0.33 13.35
C ARG A 204 19.88 -0.56 12.89
N ALA A 205 18.95 0.05 13.62
CA ALA A 205 17.54 0.09 13.24
C ALA A 205 17.38 0.65 11.82
N ILE A 206 16.39 0.13 11.09
CA ILE A 206 15.92 0.68 9.83
C ILE A 206 14.96 1.81 10.19
N GLU A 207 15.23 3.00 9.63
CA GLU A 207 14.35 4.15 9.79
C GLU A 207 13.25 4.14 8.73
N PRO A 208 12.10 4.81 8.97
CA PRO A 208 11.01 4.85 7.99
C PRO A 208 11.42 5.33 6.59
N ASN A 209 12.32 6.32 6.52
CA ASN A 209 12.82 6.88 5.25
C ASN A 209 13.80 5.97 4.49
N GLU A 210 14.22 4.85 5.09
CA GLU A 210 14.99 3.77 4.47
C GLU A 210 14.08 2.63 3.99
N CYS A 211 12.76 2.76 4.17
CA CYS A 211 11.76 1.80 3.74
C CYS A 211 11.13 2.19 2.41
N LEU A 212 10.88 1.19 1.57
CA LEU A 212 10.11 1.29 0.35
C LEU A 212 8.84 0.43 0.46
N ALA A 213 7.69 1.08 0.56
CA ALA A 213 6.41 0.43 0.50
C ALA A 213 6.00 0.16 -0.94
N PHE A 214 5.32 -0.96 -1.18
CA PHE A 214 4.64 -1.24 -2.45
C PHE A 214 3.14 -1.37 -2.16
N GLU A 215 2.32 -0.72 -2.98
CA GLU A 215 0.87 -0.59 -2.78
C GLU A 215 0.11 -0.54 -4.09
N ASP A 216 -1.15 -0.99 -4.11
CA ASP A 216 -2.07 -0.84 -5.23
C ASP A 216 -3.18 0.18 -4.94
N SER A 217 -3.51 0.37 -3.66
CA SER A 217 -4.66 1.14 -3.20
C SER A 217 -4.30 2.56 -2.79
N ILE A 218 -5.22 3.51 -2.99
CA ILE A 218 -5.01 4.91 -2.54
C ILE A 218 -4.91 4.95 -1.02
N ALA A 219 -5.76 4.22 -0.29
CA ALA A 219 -5.72 4.16 1.17
C ALA A 219 -4.38 3.62 1.68
N GLY A 220 -3.79 2.68 0.96
CA GLY A 220 -2.50 2.12 1.26
C GLY A 220 -1.34 3.07 1.00
N VAL A 221 -1.35 3.80 -0.12
CA VAL A 221 -0.39 4.87 -0.40
C VAL A 221 -0.42 5.92 0.71
N GLU A 222 -1.61 6.34 1.12
CA GLU A 222 -1.81 7.26 2.25
C GLU A 222 -1.15 6.71 3.53
N ALA A 223 -1.41 5.44 3.86
CA ALA A 223 -0.85 4.79 5.04
C ALA A 223 0.69 4.71 5.01
N ALA A 224 1.27 4.28 3.89
CA ALA A 224 2.72 4.15 3.74
C ALA A 224 3.45 5.50 3.86
N ARG A 225 2.90 6.54 3.22
CA ARG A 225 3.47 7.89 3.26
C ARG A 225 3.39 8.49 4.66
N ARG A 226 2.25 8.32 5.34
CA ARG A 226 2.06 8.76 6.73
C ARG A 226 2.94 7.99 7.72
N ALA A 227 3.34 6.76 7.37
CA ALA A 227 4.35 6.01 8.11
C ALA A 227 5.78 6.55 7.91
N GLY A 228 5.98 7.58 7.10
CA GLY A 228 7.29 8.16 6.80
C GLY A 228 8.09 7.38 5.76
N MET A 229 7.43 6.55 4.96
CA MET A 229 8.07 5.68 3.96
C MET A 229 8.00 6.25 2.55
N ARG A 230 8.93 5.83 1.70
CA ARG A 230 8.79 5.98 0.24
C ARG A 230 7.80 4.94 -0.26
N VAL A 231 7.10 5.21 -1.36
CA VAL A 231 6.07 4.31 -1.90
C VAL A 231 6.20 4.15 -3.41
N VAL A 232 6.05 2.90 -3.86
CA VAL A 232 5.78 2.54 -5.26
C VAL A 232 4.32 2.14 -5.33
N TRP A 233 3.53 2.96 -5.99
CA TRP A 233 2.13 2.70 -6.27
C TRP A 233 2.01 1.96 -7.60
N VAL A 234 1.38 0.78 -7.56
CA VAL A 234 1.06 -0.09 -8.69
C VAL A 234 -0.46 -0.18 -8.81
N PRO A 235 -1.13 0.88 -9.28
CA PRO A 235 -2.58 0.93 -9.31
C PRO A 235 -3.17 -0.19 -10.14
N HIS A 236 -4.27 -0.76 -9.65
CA HIS A 236 -5.13 -1.58 -10.50
C HIS A 236 -5.53 -0.78 -11.77
N PRO A 237 -5.58 -1.40 -12.97
CA PRO A 237 -5.86 -0.69 -14.23
C PRO A 237 -7.12 0.18 -14.22
N ILE A 238 -8.13 -0.23 -13.45
CA ILE A 238 -9.38 0.52 -13.25
C ILE A 238 -9.16 1.89 -12.60
N SER A 239 -8.17 2.02 -11.72
CA SER A 239 -7.84 3.23 -10.96
C SER A 239 -7.11 4.25 -11.82
N LEU A 240 -6.26 3.79 -12.74
CA LEU A 240 -5.55 4.64 -13.69
C LEU A 240 -6.51 5.38 -14.62
N ASN A 241 -7.57 4.71 -15.07
CA ASN A 241 -8.58 5.31 -15.95
C ASN A 241 -9.37 6.45 -15.29
N GLU A 242 -9.48 6.43 -13.96
CA GLU A 242 -10.17 7.45 -13.17
C GLU A 242 -9.26 8.61 -12.76
N SER A 243 -7.93 8.44 -12.84
CA SER A 243 -6.96 9.36 -12.24
C SER A 243 -6.22 10.15 -13.30
N ASP A 244 -6.43 11.47 -13.37
CA ASP A 244 -5.56 12.35 -14.14
C ASP A 244 -4.18 12.54 -13.47
N ARG A 245 -3.21 13.12 -14.18
CA ARG A 245 -1.85 13.34 -13.65
C ARG A 245 -1.84 14.19 -12.37
N THR A 246 -2.71 15.17 -12.26
CA THR A 246 -2.80 16.03 -11.08
C THR A 246 -3.29 15.25 -9.87
N GLN A 247 -4.26 14.36 -10.07
CA GLN A 247 -4.78 13.48 -9.04
C GLN A 247 -3.74 12.42 -8.64
N GLN A 248 -2.98 11.87 -9.60
CA GLN A 248 -1.89 10.95 -9.32
C GLN A 248 -0.81 11.59 -8.43
N SER A 249 -0.35 12.80 -8.76
CA SER A 249 0.62 13.54 -7.93
C SER A 249 0.10 13.81 -6.51
N LYS A 250 -1.21 14.09 -6.35
CA LYS A 250 -1.83 14.22 -5.02
C LYS A 250 -1.86 12.90 -4.27
N ILE A 251 -2.23 11.79 -4.91
CA ILE A 251 -2.25 10.46 -4.29
C ILE A 251 -0.84 10.09 -3.80
N LEU A 252 0.18 10.26 -4.63
CA LEU A 252 1.58 9.98 -4.27
C LEU A 252 2.10 10.86 -3.11
N ALA A 253 1.49 12.03 -2.91
CA ALA A 253 1.78 12.91 -1.79
C ALA A 253 0.94 12.60 -0.53
N ALA A 254 0.11 11.55 -0.53
CA ALA A 254 -0.89 11.28 0.52
C ALA A 254 -1.85 12.46 0.72
N ARG A 255 -2.32 13.03 -0.40
CA ARG A 255 -3.20 14.20 -0.45
C ARG A 255 -4.39 13.93 -1.36
N SER A 256 -4.85 12.68 -1.42
CA SER A 256 -5.93 12.27 -2.33
C SER A 256 -7.26 12.99 -2.05
N GLY A 257 -7.49 13.40 -0.80
CA GLY A 257 -8.76 13.94 -0.32
C GLY A 257 -9.88 12.89 -0.31
N MET A 258 -9.56 11.61 -0.48
CA MET A 258 -10.54 10.52 -0.60
C MET A 258 -11.02 10.01 0.76
N PHE A 259 -10.21 10.18 1.81
CA PHE A 259 -10.47 9.68 3.15
C PHE A 259 -10.35 10.80 4.17
N ASP A 260 -11.10 10.69 5.27
CA ASP A 260 -10.92 11.57 6.43
C ASP A 260 -9.72 11.07 7.25
N LEU A 261 -8.60 11.75 7.10
CA LEU A 261 -7.31 11.33 7.64
C LEU A 261 -7.05 11.89 9.05
N GLY A 262 -7.91 12.78 9.54
CA GLY A 262 -7.71 13.52 10.79
C GLY A 262 -6.50 14.45 10.72
N ASP A 263 -5.38 14.03 11.32
CA ASP A 263 -4.18 14.85 11.40
C ASP A 263 -3.36 14.81 10.08
N GLU A 264 -3.15 15.99 9.49
CA GLU A 264 -2.52 16.19 8.18
C GLU A 264 -1.04 16.61 8.25
N HIS A 265 -0.42 16.70 9.44
CA HIS A 265 1.01 17.07 9.52
C HIS A 265 1.95 16.04 8.87
N GLN A 266 1.46 14.81 8.68
CA GLN A 266 2.22 13.67 8.12
C GLN A 266 2.12 13.56 6.60
N LEU A 267 1.42 14.50 5.94
CA LEU A 267 1.25 14.45 4.49
C LEU A 267 2.51 14.89 3.76
N GLY A 268 2.81 14.21 2.66
CA GLY A 268 3.94 14.53 1.79
C GLY A 268 3.77 15.84 1.03
N GLN A 269 4.83 16.24 0.33
CA GLN A 269 4.77 17.34 -0.63
C GLN A 269 4.49 16.77 -2.03
N ILE A 270 3.74 17.51 -2.83
CA ILE A 270 3.48 17.13 -4.22
C ILE A 270 4.81 17.14 -4.98
N ASP A 271 5.05 16.08 -5.75
CA ASP A 271 6.24 15.89 -6.59
C ASP A 271 7.58 15.91 -5.81
N ASP A 272 7.56 15.50 -4.53
CA ASP A 272 8.74 15.42 -3.66
C ASP A 272 9.64 14.21 -3.92
N GLY A 273 9.27 13.35 -4.87
CA GLY A 273 10.02 12.16 -5.28
C GLY A 273 9.93 10.96 -4.34
N TRP A 274 9.16 11.05 -3.25
CA TRP A 274 8.97 9.92 -2.33
C TRP A 274 7.94 8.90 -2.82
N GLY A 275 7.07 9.30 -3.75
CA GLY A 275 6.12 8.42 -4.42
C GLY A 275 6.47 8.22 -5.89
N GLU A 276 6.33 7.00 -6.38
CA GLU A 276 6.38 6.66 -7.80
C GLU A 276 5.14 5.85 -8.18
N CYS A 277 4.61 6.09 -9.37
CA CYS A 277 3.58 5.24 -9.97
C CYS A 277 4.21 4.41 -11.10
N ILE A 278 4.06 3.09 -11.05
CA ILE A 278 4.43 2.16 -12.15
C ILE A 278 3.21 1.33 -12.54
N GLN A 279 3.17 0.78 -13.76
CA GLN A 279 2.00 0.02 -14.24
C GLN A 279 2.05 -1.46 -13.82
N SER A 280 3.23 -1.97 -13.55
CA SER A 280 3.45 -3.37 -13.16
C SER A 280 4.68 -3.50 -12.27
N LEU A 281 4.66 -4.47 -11.34
CA LEU A 281 5.83 -4.86 -10.56
C LEU A 281 7.02 -5.31 -11.44
N SER A 282 6.76 -5.71 -12.68
CA SER A 282 7.80 -6.07 -13.67
C SER A 282 8.62 -4.86 -14.14
N GLU A 283 8.11 -3.64 -13.98
CA GLU A 283 8.73 -2.39 -14.41
C GLU A 283 9.59 -1.74 -13.30
N PHE A 284 9.72 -2.40 -12.14
CA PHE A 284 10.42 -1.84 -11.00
C PHE A 284 11.92 -1.62 -11.29
N ASP A 285 12.37 -0.38 -11.14
CA ASP A 285 13.77 0.03 -11.31
C ASP A 285 14.55 -0.12 -9.99
N TYR A 286 15.28 -1.22 -9.86
CA TYR A 286 16.08 -1.49 -8.65
C TYR A 286 17.18 -0.45 -8.41
N GLU A 287 17.85 0.02 -9.47
CA GLU A 287 19.00 0.92 -9.37
C GLU A 287 18.60 2.29 -8.84
N LYS A 288 17.43 2.79 -9.27
CA LYS A 288 16.83 4.04 -8.76
C LYS A 288 16.66 4.05 -7.24
N TYR A 289 16.48 2.89 -6.62
CA TYR A 289 16.32 2.73 -5.18
C TYR A 289 17.60 2.30 -4.46
N GLY A 290 18.72 2.19 -5.17
CA GLY A 290 20.01 1.74 -4.62
C GLY A 290 19.98 0.28 -4.20
N ILE A 291 19.17 -0.54 -4.87
CA ILE A 291 19.02 -1.97 -4.63
C ILE A 291 19.81 -2.72 -5.69
N PHE A 292 20.71 -3.61 -5.25
CA PHE A 292 21.50 -4.46 -6.12
C PHE A 292 21.06 -5.91 -5.94
N CYS A 293 20.51 -6.47 -7.01
CA CYS A 293 20.20 -7.89 -7.09
C CYS A 293 21.46 -8.60 -7.60
N SER A 294 21.90 -9.66 -6.93
CA SER A 294 22.89 -10.56 -7.51
C SER A 294 22.28 -11.28 -8.71
N ASP A 295 22.94 -11.23 -9.86
CA ASP A 295 22.60 -12.12 -10.97
C ASP A 295 22.75 -13.57 -10.49
N GLN A 296 21.68 -14.36 -10.60
CA GLN A 296 21.71 -15.79 -10.31
C GLN A 296 22.39 -16.56 -11.44
#